data_AF-A0A7C2W0F4-F1
#
_entry.id   AF-A0A7C2W0F4-F1
#
_cell.length_a   1.000
_cell.length_b   1.000
_cell.length_c   1.000
_cell.angle_alpha   90.00
_cell.angle_beta   90.00
_cell.angle_gamma   90.00
#
_symmetry.space_group_name_H-M   'P 1'
#
loop_
_entity.id
_entity.type
_entity.pdbx_description
1 polymer ?
#
loop_
_entity_poly.entity_id
_entity_poly.type
_entity_poly.pdbx_seq_one_letter_code
_entity_poly.pdbx_strand_id
1 'polypeptide(L)'
;MRRWILSGVGAAMLVAASACGGSSTTPLPTAAGTPYTDEQYLAVMCRDLDHLTDVLVTATTADDVRRAIQRFIDDLETVVPPPDLTTFHSEFIAYLREALDQPLDVITRKPPLPNEEVRRRLASKEPTVPECRRPTFFSTEPVAAPTP
;
A
#
# COMPACT_ATOMS: atom_id res chain seq x y z
N MET A 1 -29.45 -39.89 -44.34
CA MET A 1 -30.20 -38.62 -44.36
C MET A 1 -30.06 -37.94 -43.00
N ARG A 2 -30.10 -36.62 -43.01
CA ARG A 2 -29.63 -35.66 -42.00
C ARG A 2 -30.77 -35.23 -41.07
N ARG A 3 -30.40 -34.64 -39.91
CA ARG A 3 -31.15 -33.74 -38.97
C ARG A 3 -31.68 -34.44 -37.70
N TRP A 4 -31.13 -34.20 -36.49
CA TRP A 4 -31.02 -32.99 -35.63
C TRP A 4 -32.30 -32.67 -34.83
N ILE A 5 -32.15 -32.51 -33.50
CA ILE A 5 -32.74 -31.55 -32.52
C ILE A 5 -32.58 -32.20 -31.11
N LEU A 6 -31.65 -31.77 -30.23
CA LEU A 6 -31.60 -30.59 -29.33
C LEU A 6 -32.48 -30.68 -28.06
N SER A 7 -31.78 -30.57 -26.92
CA SER A 7 -32.13 -29.83 -25.69
C SER A 7 -32.88 -30.53 -24.55
N GLY A 8 -32.28 -30.46 -23.37
CA GLY A 8 -32.88 -30.73 -22.06
C GLY A 8 -31.87 -30.61 -20.92
N VAL A 9 -31.53 -29.37 -20.54
CA VAL A 9 -30.64 -28.99 -19.43
C VAL A 9 -31.43 -28.88 -18.11
N GLY A 10 -30.82 -29.25 -16.98
CA GLY A 10 -31.19 -28.83 -15.62
C GLY A 10 -31.48 -30.01 -14.67
N ALA A 11 -30.95 -30.12 -13.45
CA ALA A 11 -30.46 -29.08 -12.55
C ALA A 11 -29.38 -29.64 -11.60
N ALA A 12 -28.46 -28.74 -11.23
CA ALA A 12 -27.27 -28.97 -10.43
C ALA A 12 -27.60 -29.18 -8.93
N MET A 13 -26.95 -30.18 -8.33
CA MET A 13 -26.53 -30.16 -6.93
C MET A 13 -25.53 -29.03 -6.71
N LEU A 14 -25.60 -28.32 -5.56
CA LEU A 14 -24.52 -27.64 -4.82
C LEU A 14 -25.16 -27.00 -3.57
N VAL A 15 -25.17 -27.67 -2.43
CA VAL A 15 -24.19 -27.57 -1.31
C VAL A 15 -23.96 -26.14 -0.82
N ALA A 16 -24.36 -25.93 0.43
CA ALA A 16 -24.19 -24.73 1.22
C ALA A 16 -22.71 -24.40 1.52
N ALA A 17 -22.39 -23.11 1.63
CA ALA A 17 -21.34 -22.63 2.52
C ALA A 17 -21.62 -21.17 2.91
N SER A 18 -21.94 -20.98 4.18
CA SER A 18 -21.72 -19.74 4.92
C SER A 18 -20.24 -19.36 4.91
N ALA A 19 -19.91 -18.17 4.42
CA ALA A 19 -18.60 -17.57 4.63
C ALA A 19 -18.77 -16.11 5.09
N CYS A 20 -18.86 -15.93 6.41
CA CYS A 20 -18.16 -14.83 7.06
C CYS A 20 -16.65 -15.06 6.85
N GLY A 21 -15.86 -14.03 6.56
CA GLY A 21 -14.41 -14.15 6.74
C GLY A 21 -13.57 -13.22 5.88
N GLY A 22 -13.09 -12.15 6.52
CA GLY A 22 -11.77 -11.59 6.30
C GLY A 22 -11.45 -11.12 4.89
N SER A 23 -11.57 -9.81 4.67
CA SER A 23 -10.87 -9.09 3.61
C SER A 23 -9.38 -9.42 3.70
N SER A 24 -8.98 -10.47 2.97
CA SER A 24 -7.61 -10.93 2.89
C SER A 24 -6.88 -9.95 2.01
N THR A 25 -6.03 -9.14 2.65
CA THR A 25 -5.22 -8.06 2.12
C THR A 25 -4.14 -8.61 1.19
N THR A 26 -4.56 -9.14 0.05
CA THR A 26 -3.66 -9.49 -1.06
C THR A 26 -3.53 -8.24 -1.91
N PRO A 27 -2.31 -7.77 -2.24
CA PRO A 27 -2.14 -6.73 -3.25
C PRO A 27 -2.96 -7.12 -4.47
N LEU A 28 -3.80 -6.20 -4.96
CA LEU A 28 -4.58 -6.42 -6.18
C LEU A 28 -3.60 -6.88 -7.27
N PRO A 29 -3.80 -8.07 -7.88
CA PRO A 29 -2.85 -8.57 -8.86
C PRO A 29 -2.89 -7.67 -10.09
N THR A 30 -1.90 -6.80 -10.21
CA THR A 30 -1.62 -6.09 -11.46
C THR A 30 -0.86 -7.06 -12.37
N ALA A 31 -1.15 -7.05 -13.67
CA ALA A 31 -0.38 -7.86 -14.63
C ALA A 31 1.11 -7.49 -14.50
N ALA A 32 1.99 -8.49 -14.45
CA ALA A 32 3.42 -8.29 -14.22
C ALA A 32 4.00 -7.20 -15.14
N GLY A 33 4.64 -6.19 -14.56
CA GLY A 33 5.21 -5.06 -15.28
C GLY A 33 4.24 -3.92 -15.61
N THR A 34 2.97 -4.00 -15.20
CA THR A 34 2.02 -2.90 -15.38
C THR A 34 2.10 -1.93 -14.19
N PRO A 35 2.29 -0.62 -14.42
CA PRO A 35 2.22 0.38 -13.35
C PRO A 35 0.90 0.33 -12.60
N TYR A 36 0.97 0.50 -11.28
CA TYR A 36 -0.20 0.59 -10.42
C TYR A 36 -0.98 1.88 -10.72
N THR A 37 -2.28 1.89 -10.43
CA THR A 37 -3.00 3.16 -10.32
C THR A 37 -2.64 3.88 -9.02
N ASP A 38 -2.93 5.18 -8.92
CA ASP A 38 -2.71 5.93 -7.68
C ASP A 38 -3.40 5.25 -6.48
N GLU A 39 -4.62 4.73 -6.65
CA GLU A 39 -5.40 4.08 -5.60
C GLU A 39 -4.77 2.74 -5.17
N GLN A 40 -4.28 1.94 -6.13
CA GLN A 40 -3.58 0.70 -5.83
C GLN A 40 -2.25 0.97 -5.12
N TYR A 41 -1.53 2.02 -5.55
CA TYR A 41 -0.29 2.46 -4.92
C TYR A 41 -0.55 2.95 -3.48
N LEU A 42 -1.58 3.79 -3.30
CA LEU A 42 -2.01 4.27 -1.98
C LEU A 42 -2.46 3.14 -1.07
N ALA A 43 -3.14 2.11 -1.58
CA ALA A 43 -3.56 0.97 -0.77
C ALA A 43 -2.37 0.28 -0.10
N VAL A 44 -1.27 0.06 -0.85
CA VAL A 44 -0.02 -0.51 -0.30
C VAL A 44 0.62 0.46 0.68
N MET A 45 0.84 1.71 0.27
CA MET A 45 1.48 2.73 1.10
C MET A 45 0.76 2.92 2.43
N CYS A 46 -0.56 3.10 2.40
CA CYS A 46 -1.36 3.34 3.59
C CYS A 46 -1.40 2.13 4.51
N ARG A 47 -1.58 0.91 3.97
CA ARG A 47 -1.56 -0.33 4.75
C ARG A 47 -0.25 -0.49 5.52
N ASP A 48 0.87 -0.28 4.85
CA ASP A 48 2.17 -0.55 5.45
C ASP A 48 2.64 0.58 6.37
N LEU A 49 2.26 1.84 6.08
CA LEU A 49 2.41 2.95 7.03
C LEU A 49 1.57 2.75 8.29
N ASP A 50 0.34 2.28 8.14
CA ASP A 50 -0.57 1.98 9.25
C ASP A 50 0.01 0.85 10.12
N HIS A 51 0.51 -0.21 9.51
CA HIS A 51 1.21 -1.30 10.21
C HIS A 51 2.48 -0.82 10.92
N LEU A 52 3.34 -0.04 10.24
CA LEU A 52 4.56 0.51 10.83
C LEU A 52 4.21 1.41 12.02
N THR A 53 3.18 2.24 11.90
CA THR A 53 2.72 3.10 13.00
C THR A 53 2.23 2.28 14.18
N ASP A 54 1.46 1.21 13.95
CA ASP A 54 1.02 0.31 15.02
C ASP A 54 2.19 -0.36 15.74
N VAL A 55 3.20 -0.79 14.98
CA VAL A 55 4.43 -1.33 15.54
C VAL A 55 5.18 -0.25 16.32
N LEU A 56 5.32 0.97 15.82
CA LEU A 56 5.98 2.06 16.56
C LEU A 56 5.30 2.40 17.89
N VAL A 57 3.97 2.27 17.96
CA VAL A 57 3.20 2.53 19.19
C VAL A 57 3.29 1.36 20.18
N THR A 58 3.43 0.12 19.70
CA THR A 58 3.32 -1.09 20.54
C THR A 58 4.66 -1.80 20.79
N ALA A 59 5.66 -1.57 19.96
CA ALA A 59 6.95 -2.23 20.03
C ALA A 59 7.69 -1.81 21.31
N THR A 60 8.32 -2.79 21.93
CA THR A 60 9.20 -2.58 23.08
C THR A 60 10.68 -2.66 22.68
N THR A 61 10.96 -3.03 21.43
CA THR A 61 12.32 -3.23 20.92
C THR A 61 12.52 -2.61 19.53
N ALA A 62 13.76 -2.21 19.23
CA ALA A 62 14.13 -1.72 17.91
C ALA A 62 14.04 -2.82 16.83
N ASP A 63 14.16 -4.10 17.20
CA ASP A 63 14.09 -5.21 16.26
C ASP A 63 12.68 -5.45 15.73
N ASP A 64 11.63 -5.19 16.52
CA ASP A 64 10.24 -5.25 16.06
C ASP A 64 10.00 -4.21 14.95
N VAL A 65 10.50 -2.98 15.19
CA VAL A 65 10.44 -1.88 14.21
C VAL A 65 11.24 -2.21 12.96
N ARG A 66 12.46 -2.77 13.11
CA ARG A 66 13.30 -3.21 11.99
C ARG A 66 12.57 -4.21 11.10
N ARG A 67 11.87 -5.19 11.68
CA ARG A 67 11.10 -6.18 10.91
C ARG A 67 9.91 -5.56 10.19
N ALA A 68 9.23 -4.58 10.81
CA ALA A 68 8.16 -3.85 10.15
C ALA A 68 8.67 -3.01 8.96
N ILE A 69 9.83 -2.35 9.12
CA ILE A 69 10.50 -1.62 8.03
C ILE A 69 10.89 -2.57 6.90
N GLN A 70 11.51 -3.72 7.22
CA GLN A 70 11.89 -4.70 6.21
C GLN A 70 10.69 -5.21 5.43
N ARG A 71 9.58 -5.53 6.12
CA ARG A 71 8.34 -5.94 5.46
C ARG A 71 7.84 -4.86 4.50
N PHE A 72 7.86 -3.59 4.91
CA PHE A 72 7.42 -2.49 4.05
C PHE A 72 8.31 -2.37 2.80
N ILE A 73 9.63 -2.53 2.95
CA ILE A 73 10.57 -2.57 1.81
C ILE A 73 10.20 -3.72 0.87
N ASP A 74 10.03 -4.93 1.40
CA ASP A 74 9.72 -6.12 0.61
C ASP A 74 8.41 -5.93 -0.18
N ASP A 75 7.38 -5.39 0.46
CA ASP A 75 6.10 -5.05 -0.17
C ASP A 75 6.29 -4.03 -1.31
N LEU A 76 7.04 -2.94 -1.07
CA LEU A 76 7.30 -1.91 -2.08
C LEU A 76 8.12 -2.42 -3.27
N GLU A 77 9.08 -3.31 -3.05
CA GLU A 77 9.89 -3.90 -4.12
C GLU A 77 9.07 -4.75 -5.12
N THR A 78 7.88 -5.20 -4.72
CA THR A 78 6.94 -5.89 -5.63
C THR A 78 6.06 -4.95 -6.44
N VAL A 79 6.02 -3.66 -6.09
CA VAL A 79 5.15 -2.66 -6.70
C VAL A 79 5.84 -2.01 -7.90
N VAL A 80 5.11 -1.89 -9.01
CA VAL A 80 5.49 -1.01 -10.11
C VAL A 80 4.77 0.33 -9.89
N PRO A 81 5.46 1.41 -9.47
CA PRO A 81 4.80 2.67 -9.15
C PRO A 81 4.25 3.35 -10.42
N PRO A 82 3.27 4.26 -10.29
CA PRO A 82 2.94 5.20 -11.35
C PRO A 82 4.20 5.91 -11.88
N PRO A 83 4.31 6.19 -13.19
CA PRO A 83 5.55 6.67 -13.80
C PRO A 83 6.16 7.91 -13.14
N ASP A 84 5.30 8.84 -12.73
CA ASP A 84 5.67 10.10 -12.07
C ASP A 84 6.04 9.94 -10.58
N LEU A 85 5.82 8.76 -10.01
CA LEU A 85 6.24 8.37 -8.67
C LEU A 85 7.51 7.53 -8.65
N THR A 86 8.08 7.14 -9.80
CA THR A 86 9.27 6.26 -9.87
C THR A 86 10.43 6.77 -9.01
N THR A 87 10.78 8.06 -9.14
CA THR A 87 11.87 8.67 -8.36
C THR A 87 11.56 8.63 -6.87
N PHE A 88 10.40 9.15 -6.46
CA PHE A 88 9.97 9.15 -5.06
C PHE A 88 9.94 7.73 -4.48
N HIS A 89 9.42 6.75 -5.21
CA HIS A 89 9.34 5.37 -4.78
C HIS A 89 10.73 4.79 -4.49
N SER A 90 11.69 5.02 -5.38
CA SER A 90 13.09 4.59 -5.17
C SER A 90 13.75 5.30 -3.99
N GLU A 91 13.52 6.61 -3.82
CA GLU A 91 14.04 7.40 -2.70
C GLU A 91 13.42 6.97 -1.36
N PHE A 92 12.14 6.62 -1.36
CA PHE A 92 11.44 6.16 -0.17
C PHE A 92 11.91 4.76 0.26
N ILE A 93 12.13 3.84 -0.68
CA ILE A 93 12.78 2.55 -0.39
C ILE A 93 14.19 2.78 0.18
N ALA A 94 14.99 3.67 -0.42
CA ALA A 94 16.33 3.98 0.09
C ALA A 94 16.27 4.56 1.52
N TYR A 95 15.35 5.48 1.78
CA TYR A 95 15.07 6.00 3.11
C TYR A 95 14.77 4.86 4.10
N LEU A 96 13.86 3.94 3.76
CA LEU A 96 13.53 2.81 4.65
C LEU A 96 14.74 1.88 4.87
N ARG A 97 15.54 1.61 3.83
CA ARG A 97 16.75 0.78 3.94
C ARG A 97 17.78 1.41 4.88
N GLU A 98 18.02 2.71 4.80
CA GLU A 98 18.90 3.42 5.74
C GLU A 98 18.38 3.33 7.18
N ALA A 99 17.06 3.38 7.35
CA ALA A 99 16.45 3.22 8.66
C ALA A 99 16.61 1.80 9.23
N LEU A 100 16.99 0.79 8.45
CA LEU A 100 17.29 -0.52 9.01
C LEU A 100 18.45 -0.42 10.00
N ASP A 101 19.49 0.36 9.76
CA ASP A 101 20.62 0.47 10.69
C ASP A 101 20.20 1.06 12.05
N GLN A 102 19.34 2.09 12.02
CA GLN A 102 18.77 2.76 13.20
C GLN A 102 17.23 2.82 13.09
N PRO A 103 16.51 1.74 13.44
CA PRO A 103 15.06 1.59 13.17
C PRO A 103 14.18 2.68 13.75
N LEU A 104 14.60 3.29 14.87
CA LEU A 104 13.83 4.33 15.54
C LEU A 104 13.99 5.71 14.90
N ASP A 105 14.95 5.89 13.98
CA ASP A 105 15.14 7.17 13.29
C ASP A 105 13.95 7.54 12.41
N VAL A 106 13.11 6.58 12.02
CA VAL A 106 11.87 6.85 11.28
C VAL A 106 10.86 7.72 12.06
N ILE A 107 11.04 7.83 13.39
CA ILE A 107 10.20 8.68 14.25
C ILE A 107 10.58 10.16 14.11
N THR A 108 11.87 10.45 13.88
CA THR A 108 12.42 11.81 13.92
C THR A 108 12.84 12.32 12.54
N ARG A 109 13.24 11.42 11.65
CA ARG A 109 13.66 11.74 10.29
C ARG A 109 12.44 11.88 9.39
N LYS A 110 12.39 12.96 8.62
CA LYS A 110 11.31 13.18 7.66
C LYS A 110 11.50 12.26 6.45
N PRO A 111 10.45 11.58 5.97
CA PRO A 111 10.53 10.84 4.72
C PRO A 111 10.72 11.80 3.54
N PRO A 112 11.28 11.34 2.41
CA PRO A 112 11.20 12.08 1.16
C PRO A 112 9.73 12.33 0.80
N LEU A 113 9.48 13.40 0.03
CA LEU A 113 8.15 13.72 -0.47
C LEU A 113 8.17 13.73 -1.99
N PRO A 114 7.09 13.27 -2.66
CA PRO A 114 6.96 13.49 -4.09
C PRO A 114 6.81 14.99 -4.37
N ASN A 115 6.88 15.37 -5.65
CA ASN A 115 6.60 16.75 -6.04
C ASN A 115 5.17 17.18 -5.61
N GLU A 116 4.97 18.48 -5.47
CA GLU A 116 3.75 19.04 -4.86
C GLU A 116 2.46 18.71 -5.64
N GLU A 117 2.54 18.61 -6.97
CA GLU A 117 1.38 18.26 -7.80
C GLU A 117 0.95 16.81 -7.56
N VAL A 118 1.90 15.88 -7.63
CA VAL A 118 1.68 14.46 -7.37
C VAL A 118 1.24 14.26 -5.92
N ARG A 119 1.87 14.94 -4.96
CA ARG A 119 1.50 14.89 -3.54
C ARG A 119 0.04 15.25 -3.33
N ARG A 120 -0.42 16.39 -3.87
CA ARG A 120 -1.83 16.83 -3.78
C ARG A 120 -2.79 15.87 -4.49
N ARG A 121 -2.39 15.32 -5.65
CA ARG A 121 -3.19 14.33 -6.37
C ARG A 121 -3.41 13.08 -5.50
N LEU A 122 -2.35 12.53 -4.92
CA LEU A 122 -2.44 11.38 -4.02
C LEU A 122 -3.25 11.69 -2.76
N ALA A 123 -2.99 12.83 -2.11
CA ALA A 123 -3.72 13.26 -0.92
C ALA A 123 -5.24 13.33 -1.16
N SER A 124 -5.67 13.87 -2.31
CA SER A 124 -7.11 13.94 -2.65
C SER A 124 -7.78 12.58 -2.86
N LYS A 125 -7.00 11.53 -3.07
CA LYS A 125 -7.48 10.16 -3.28
C LYS A 125 -7.45 9.30 -2.03
N GLU A 126 -6.68 9.67 -1.00
CA GLU A 126 -6.66 8.93 0.27
C GLU A 126 -8.05 8.62 0.85
N PRO A 127 -9.04 9.55 0.86
CA PRO A 127 -10.37 9.26 1.41
C PRO A 127 -11.14 8.18 0.62
N THR A 128 -10.72 7.88 -0.61
CA THR A 128 -11.36 6.88 -1.48
C THR A 128 -10.75 5.49 -1.32
N VAL A 129 -9.63 5.37 -0.59
CA VAL A 129 -8.87 4.13 -0.41
C VAL A 129 -9.13 3.57 1.00
N PRO A 130 -9.73 2.36 1.14
CA PRO A 130 -10.09 1.80 2.44
C PRO A 130 -8.93 1.63 3.43
N GLU A 131 -7.72 1.36 2.92
CA GLU A 131 -6.51 1.18 3.71
C GLU A 131 -5.98 2.49 4.32
N CYS A 132 -6.34 3.65 3.76
CA CYS A 132 -5.91 4.97 4.23
C CYS A 132 -6.76 5.43 5.43
N ARG A 133 -6.64 4.72 6.55
CA ARG A 133 -7.37 5.01 7.80
C ARG A 133 -6.82 6.20 8.58
N ARG A 134 -5.56 6.55 8.34
CA ARG A 134 -4.84 7.67 8.96
C ARG A 134 -4.29 8.57 7.84
N PRO A 135 -4.24 9.90 8.03
CA PRO A 135 -3.58 10.79 7.09
C PRO A 135 -2.11 10.39 6.94
N THR A 136 -1.63 10.32 5.70
CA THR A 136 -0.20 10.07 5.46
C THR A 136 0.58 11.38 5.33
N PHE A 137 1.87 11.29 5.03
CA PHE A 137 2.71 12.43 4.66
C PHE A 137 2.33 13.07 3.30
N PHE A 138 1.43 12.46 2.52
CA PHE A 138 0.85 13.11 1.34
C PHE A 138 -0.15 14.21 1.76
N SER A 139 -0.97 13.94 2.77
CA SER A 139 -2.04 14.85 3.24
C SER A 139 -1.63 15.80 4.36
N THR A 140 -0.58 15.48 5.11
CA THR A 140 -0.04 16.39 6.13
C THR A 140 0.90 17.40 5.46
N GLU A 141 0.56 18.70 5.53
CA GLU A 141 1.48 19.75 5.10
C GLU A 141 2.80 19.61 5.87
N PRO A 142 3.97 19.78 5.21
CA PRO A 142 5.19 20.06 5.96
C PRO A 142 4.89 21.33 6.74
N VAL A 143 4.88 21.26 8.07
CA VAL A 143 4.84 22.45 8.92
C VAL A 143 5.92 23.37 8.39
N ALA A 144 5.51 24.47 7.75
CA ALA A 144 6.42 25.47 7.24
C ALA A 144 7.33 25.85 8.41
N ALA A 145 8.64 25.75 8.22
CA ALA A 145 9.58 26.24 9.21
C ALA A 145 9.16 27.67 9.57
N PRO A 146 9.09 28.04 10.86
CA PRO A 146 8.78 29.42 11.22
C PRO A 146 9.78 30.31 10.50
N THR A 147 9.27 31.16 9.60
CA THR A 147 10.07 32.18 8.94
C THR A 147 10.69 33.07 10.03
N PRO A 148 12.01 33.26 10.07
CA PRO A 148 12.66 34.09 11.07
C PRO A 148 12.22 35.57 10.98
#